data_AF-A0AAD7GAM7-F1
#
_entry.id   AF-A0AAD7GAM7-F1
#
_cell.length_a   1.000
_cell.length_b   1.000
_cell.length_c   1.000
_cell.angle_alpha   90.00
_cell.angle_beta   90.00
_cell.angle_gamma   90.00
#
_symmetry.space_group_name_H-M   'P 1'
#
loop_
_entity.id
_entity.type
_entity.pdbx_description
1 polymer ?
#
loop_
_entity_poly.entity_id
_entity_poly.type
_entity_poly.pdbx_seq_one_letter_code
_entity_poly.pdbx_strand_id
1 'polypeptide(L)'
;GGGSLLQEYQLATLINPGAPGGSAPADHVIDLSFDTAGSGIWEINGIVYTPPTLPTLLTIINGGTTASDFNVSEHTFILVQNEVVELRIHGAQHGITHPFHLHGHAFDIVQSAAGPVNYVNPPRRDVIGVEAGGVVIRFRADNPGPWFLHCHIDWHLEAGLAVVFAEAPAEEREGPQSEIVTPQWLDLCPAYYALPEDEQ
;
A
#
# COMPACT_ATOMS: atom_id res chain seq x y z
N GLY A 1 -34.65 -10.18 -5.68
CA GLY A 1 -34.97 -9.08 -4.74
C GLY A 1 -34.07 -7.93 -5.06
N GLY A 2 -34.63 -6.82 -5.56
CA GLY A 2 -33.87 -5.64 -5.95
C GLY A 2 -33.66 -4.70 -4.76
N GLY A 3 -32.68 -5.01 -3.91
CA GLY A 3 -32.12 -4.00 -3.01
C GLY A 3 -31.17 -3.11 -3.81
N SER A 4 -31.23 -1.78 -3.64
CA SER A 4 -30.18 -0.92 -4.18
C SER A 4 -28.88 -1.31 -3.47
N LEU A 5 -27.89 -1.76 -4.23
CA LEU A 5 -26.55 -1.97 -3.69
C LEU A 5 -26.04 -0.64 -3.12
N LEU A 6 -25.45 -0.70 -1.93
CA LEU A 6 -24.78 0.46 -1.33
C LEU A 6 -23.74 0.99 -2.32
N GLN A 7 -23.77 2.29 -2.54
CA GLN A 7 -22.83 2.98 -3.42
C GLN A 7 -21.72 3.59 -2.56
N GLU A 8 -20.47 3.19 -2.79
CA GLU A 8 -19.33 3.64 -1.96
C GLU A 8 -19.24 5.17 -1.89
N TYR A 9 -19.51 5.86 -3.01
CA TYR A 9 -19.47 7.32 -3.10
C TYR A 9 -20.60 8.05 -2.35
N GLN A 10 -21.59 7.33 -1.82
CA GLN A 10 -22.66 7.88 -0.97
C GLN A 10 -22.34 7.76 0.53
N LEU A 11 -21.25 7.07 0.88
CA LEU A 11 -20.82 6.93 2.26
C LEU A 11 -20.13 8.21 2.73
N ALA A 12 -20.27 8.52 4.01
CA ALA A 12 -19.60 9.63 4.67
C ALA A 12 -19.20 9.22 6.09
N THR A 13 -18.11 9.80 6.58
CA THR A 13 -17.65 9.58 7.96
C THR A 13 -18.60 10.23 8.97
N LEU A 14 -18.79 9.57 10.11
CA LEU A 14 -19.57 10.13 11.23
C LEU A 14 -18.84 11.31 11.89
N ILE A 15 -17.51 11.21 12.00
CA ILE A 15 -16.61 12.27 12.44
C ILE A 15 -15.82 12.69 11.21
N ASN A 16 -15.99 13.95 10.79
CA ASN A 16 -15.49 14.44 9.51
C ASN A 16 -14.24 15.31 9.66
N PRO A 17 -13.02 14.76 9.58
CA PRO A 17 -11.79 15.56 9.52
C PRO A 17 -11.52 16.14 8.12
N GLY A 18 -12.24 15.70 7.08
CA GLY A 18 -11.88 15.92 5.67
C GLY A 18 -10.66 15.09 5.24
N ALA A 19 -10.42 15.02 3.93
CA ALA A 19 -9.22 14.38 3.39
C ALA A 19 -7.94 15.17 3.79
N PRO A 20 -6.80 14.52 4.07
CA PRO A 20 -5.52 15.19 4.23
C PRO A 20 -5.24 16.17 3.09
N GLY A 21 -4.84 17.40 3.45
CA GLY A 21 -4.59 18.48 2.49
C GLY A 21 -5.84 19.12 1.88
N GLY A 22 -7.05 18.64 2.22
CA GLY A 22 -8.29 19.12 1.62
C GLY A 22 -8.29 18.98 0.10
N SER A 23 -8.82 19.97 -0.62
CA SER A 23 -8.83 20.00 -2.09
C SER A 23 -7.53 20.53 -2.70
N ALA A 24 -6.49 20.81 -1.91
CA ALA A 24 -5.20 21.20 -2.44
C ALA A 24 -4.53 19.99 -3.13
N PRO A 25 -3.56 20.22 -4.04
CA PRO A 25 -2.70 19.15 -4.54
C PRO A 25 -2.07 18.38 -3.37
N ALA A 26 -1.98 17.06 -3.51
CA ALA A 26 -1.18 16.24 -2.60
C ALA A 26 0.30 16.58 -2.79
N ASP A 27 1.09 16.41 -1.73
CA ASP A 27 2.53 16.63 -1.78
C ASP A 27 3.20 15.60 -2.70
N HIS A 28 2.68 14.37 -2.68
CA HIS A 28 3.15 13.27 -3.52
C HIS A 28 1.97 12.53 -4.14
N VAL A 29 1.96 12.41 -5.48
CA VAL A 29 0.96 11.62 -6.23
C VAL A 29 1.64 10.40 -6.83
N ILE A 30 1.11 9.21 -6.53
CA ILE A 30 1.63 7.94 -7.05
C ILE A 30 0.52 7.28 -7.86
N ASP A 31 0.83 7.03 -9.13
CA ASP A 31 -0.06 6.38 -10.10
C ASP A 31 0.32 4.91 -10.20
N LEU A 32 -0.63 4.04 -9.84
CA LEU A 32 -0.46 2.58 -9.77
C LEU A 32 -1.39 1.93 -10.79
N SER A 33 -0.83 1.59 -11.95
CA SER A 33 -1.51 0.82 -12.99
C SER A 33 -1.17 -0.65 -12.81
N PHE A 34 -2.15 -1.49 -12.52
CA PHE A 34 -1.95 -2.93 -12.44
C PHE A 34 -2.51 -3.68 -13.64
N ASP A 35 -1.85 -4.77 -14.03
CA ASP A 35 -2.32 -5.65 -15.10
C ASP A 35 -1.81 -7.08 -14.86
N THR A 36 -2.18 -8.01 -15.73
CA THR A 36 -1.60 -9.35 -15.76
C THR A 36 -0.38 -9.37 -16.68
N ALA A 37 0.77 -9.81 -16.17
CA ALA A 37 1.99 -10.04 -16.96
C ALA A 37 1.91 -11.31 -17.85
N GLY A 38 0.77 -12.00 -17.82
CA GLY A 38 0.53 -13.29 -18.47
C GLY A 38 0.55 -14.46 -17.48
N SER A 39 -0.06 -15.58 -17.86
CA SER A 39 -0.06 -16.84 -17.09
C SER A 39 -0.53 -16.73 -15.63
N GLY A 40 -1.39 -15.76 -15.31
CA GLY A 40 -1.90 -15.55 -13.95
C GLY A 40 -0.97 -14.79 -13.01
N ILE A 41 0.16 -14.26 -13.53
CA ILE A 41 1.06 -13.37 -12.80
C ILE A 41 0.58 -11.93 -12.91
N TRP A 42 0.71 -11.19 -11.82
CA TRP A 42 0.29 -9.81 -11.70
C TRP A 42 1.48 -8.88 -11.61
N GLU A 43 1.29 -7.68 -12.13
CA GLU A 43 2.26 -6.60 -12.06
C GLU A 43 1.57 -5.29 -11.70
N ILE A 44 2.34 -4.40 -11.10
CA ILE A 44 1.99 -2.99 -10.92
C ILE A 44 3.08 -2.20 -11.64
N ASN A 45 2.72 -1.26 -12.51
CA ASN A 45 3.64 -0.43 -13.28
C ASN A 45 4.71 -1.25 -14.04
N GLY A 46 4.35 -2.45 -14.54
CA GLY A 46 5.26 -3.34 -15.26
C GLY A 46 6.24 -4.13 -14.38
N ILE A 47 6.04 -4.13 -13.06
CA ILE A 47 6.88 -4.84 -12.08
C ILE A 47 6.04 -5.89 -11.34
N VAL A 48 6.49 -7.14 -11.41
CA VAL A 48 5.98 -8.25 -10.59
C VAL A 48 6.66 -8.19 -9.23
N TYR A 49 5.89 -8.08 -8.16
CA TYR A 49 6.45 -8.11 -6.81
C TYR A 49 7.08 -9.48 -6.52
N THR A 50 8.29 -9.47 -5.98
CA THR A 50 8.95 -10.66 -5.44
C THR A 50 9.47 -10.35 -4.05
N PRO A 51 9.09 -11.12 -3.01
CA PRO A 51 9.58 -10.92 -1.65
C PRO A 51 11.12 -10.92 -1.59
N PRO A 52 11.74 -9.97 -0.87
CA PRO A 52 13.18 -9.98 -0.70
C PRO A 52 13.63 -11.07 0.27
N THR A 53 14.89 -11.49 0.15
CA THR A 53 15.51 -12.37 1.15
C THR A 53 15.74 -11.64 2.47
N LEU A 54 16.10 -10.36 2.45
CA LEU A 54 16.15 -9.54 3.64
C LEU A 54 14.85 -8.72 3.74
N PRO A 55 14.02 -8.89 4.79
CA PRO A 55 12.83 -8.10 4.97
C PRO A 55 13.12 -6.60 4.87
N THR A 56 12.24 -5.84 4.23
CA THR A 56 12.42 -4.39 3.97
C THR A 56 12.76 -3.62 5.24
N LEU A 57 12.17 -3.98 6.40
CA LEU A 57 12.50 -3.37 7.69
C LEU A 57 13.97 -3.57 8.09
N LEU A 58 14.52 -4.78 7.90
CA LEU A 58 15.94 -5.03 8.15
C LEU A 58 16.84 -4.28 7.18
N THR A 59 16.44 -4.16 5.91
CA THR A 59 17.15 -3.31 4.94
C THR A 59 17.21 -1.86 5.40
N ILE A 60 16.08 -1.31 5.89
CA ILE A 60 16.00 0.05 6.44
C ILE A 60 16.91 0.21 7.66
N ILE A 61 16.79 -0.67 8.65
CA ILE A 61 17.61 -0.61 9.88
C ILE A 61 19.10 -0.70 9.57
N ASN A 62 19.48 -1.47 8.55
CA ASN A 62 20.85 -1.60 8.07
C ASN A 62 21.34 -0.42 7.21
N GLY A 63 20.52 0.62 7.03
CA GLY A 63 20.90 1.88 6.39
C GLY A 63 20.23 2.17 5.05
N GLY A 64 19.37 1.28 4.54
CA GLY A 64 18.63 1.49 3.30
C GLY A 64 17.58 2.59 3.45
N THR A 65 17.74 3.70 2.72
CA THR A 65 16.87 4.88 2.86
C THR A 65 16.42 5.47 1.52
N THR A 66 16.93 4.94 0.41
CA THR A 66 16.66 5.39 -0.95
C THR A 66 16.13 4.23 -1.79
N ALA A 67 15.43 4.53 -2.89
CA ALA A 67 14.89 3.50 -3.77
C ALA A 67 15.96 2.55 -4.33
N SER A 68 17.21 3.02 -4.49
CA SER A 68 18.33 2.19 -4.96
C SER A 68 18.85 1.18 -3.94
N ASP A 69 18.44 1.28 -2.67
CA ASP A 69 18.85 0.35 -1.62
C ASP A 69 18.00 -0.94 -1.62
N PHE A 70 16.94 -0.98 -2.42
CA PHE A 70 16.03 -2.11 -2.57
C PHE A 70 16.10 -2.69 -3.98
N ASN A 71 15.85 -3.99 -4.13
CA ASN A 71 15.77 -4.58 -5.46
C ASN A 71 14.55 -4.06 -6.20
N VAL A 72 14.65 -3.92 -7.52
CA VAL A 72 13.54 -3.45 -8.36
C VAL A 72 12.29 -4.32 -8.19
N SER A 73 12.46 -5.64 -8.00
CA SER A 73 11.37 -6.59 -7.79
C SER A 73 10.66 -6.43 -6.43
N GLU A 74 11.25 -5.73 -5.46
CA GLU A 74 10.57 -5.41 -4.18
C GLU A 74 9.54 -4.30 -4.39
N HIS A 75 9.64 -3.56 -5.50
CA HIS A 75 8.72 -2.50 -5.90
C HIS A 75 8.47 -1.46 -4.78
N THR A 76 9.57 -0.97 -4.22
CA THR A 76 9.56 -0.07 -3.05
C THR A 76 9.50 1.40 -3.47
N PHE A 77 8.54 2.13 -2.92
CA PHE A 77 8.41 3.59 -3.02
C PHE A 77 8.87 4.24 -1.71
N ILE A 78 9.67 5.29 -1.79
CA ILE A 78 10.07 6.08 -0.62
C ILE A 78 9.05 7.19 -0.40
N LEU A 79 8.49 7.28 0.82
CA LEU A 79 7.62 8.38 1.23
C LEU A 79 8.35 9.28 2.24
N VAL A 80 8.17 10.60 2.11
CA VAL A 80 8.74 11.56 3.06
C VAL A 80 7.77 11.75 4.22
N GLN A 81 8.31 11.91 5.42
CA GLN A 81 7.51 12.08 6.63
C GLN A 81 6.53 13.26 6.52
N ASN A 82 5.30 13.03 6.96
CA ASN A 82 4.17 13.94 7.04
C ASN A 82 3.60 14.47 5.71
N GLU A 83 4.11 14.01 4.57
CA GLU A 83 3.51 14.35 3.27
C GLU A 83 2.08 13.82 3.13
N VAL A 84 1.24 14.58 2.45
CA VAL A 84 -0.04 14.09 1.95
C VAL A 84 0.23 13.27 0.69
N VAL A 85 -0.06 11.98 0.77
CA VAL A 85 0.11 11.04 -0.34
C VAL A 85 -1.24 10.77 -0.99
N GLU A 86 -1.31 10.89 -2.32
CA GLU A 86 -2.47 10.50 -3.13
C GLU A 86 -2.10 9.30 -4.00
N LEU A 87 -2.78 8.17 -3.79
CA LEU A 87 -2.63 6.99 -4.62
C LEU A 87 -3.76 6.94 -5.65
N ARG A 88 -3.41 6.74 -6.92
CA ARG A 88 -4.36 6.52 -8.02
C ARG A 88 -4.21 5.10 -8.50
N ILE A 89 -5.12 4.23 -8.08
CA ILE A 89 -5.02 2.79 -8.33
C ILE A 89 -6.03 2.41 -9.42
N HIS A 90 -5.55 1.84 -10.51
CA HIS A 90 -6.38 1.50 -11.66
C HIS A 90 -5.80 0.32 -12.44
N GLY A 91 -6.57 -0.23 -13.38
CA GLY A 91 -6.18 -1.39 -14.17
C GLY A 91 -7.01 -2.66 -13.93
N ALA A 92 -8.12 -2.57 -13.20
CA ALA A 92 -9.08 -3.66 -13.01
C ALA A 92 -9.77 -4.04 -14.33
N GLN A 93 -9.05 -4.77 -15.18
CA GLN A 93 -9.57 -5.39 -16.38
C GLN A 93 -10.34 -6.67 -16.01
N HIS A 94 -11.17 -7.18 -16.94
CA HIS A 94 -11.89 -8.45 -16.79
C HIS A 94 -13.08 -8.48 -15.79
N GLY A 95 -13.53 -7.32 -15.29
CA GLY A 95 -14.76 -7.23 -14.50
C GLY A 95 -14.66 -7.83 -13.09
N ILE A 96 -13.45 -8.01 -12.58
CA ILE A 96 -13.17 -8.44 -11.21
C ILE A 96 -12.88 -7.19 -10.37
N THR A 97 -13.44 -7.13 -9.16
CA THR A 97 -13.10 -6.11 -8.17
C THR A 97 -11.89 -6.57 -7.38
N HIS A 98 -10.83 -5.75 -7.33
CA HIS A 98 -9.60 -6.07 -6.60
C HIS A 98 -9.57 -5.30 -5.27
N PRO A 99 -9.76 -5.95 -4.10
CA PRO A 99 -9.68 -5.26 -2.82
C PRO A 99 -8.22 -4.94 -2.50
N PHE A 100 -7.81 -3.68 -2.58
CA PHE A 100 -6.49 -3.23 -2.16
C PHE A 100 -6.49 -2.85 -0.69
N HIS A 101 -5.52 -3.36 0.05
CA HIS A 101 -5.28 -3.08 1.46
C HIS A 101 -3.96 -2.36 1.64
N LEU A 102 -3.96 -1.29 2.45
CA LEU A 102 -2.76 -0.57 2.87
C LEU A 102 -2.49 -0.85 4.35
N HIS A 103 -1.30 -1.36 4.65
CA HIS A 103 -0.85 -1.54 6.03
C HIS A 103 -0.47 -0.19 6.65
N GLY A 104 -0.46 -0.12 7.99
CA GLY A 104 -0.03 1.07 8.74
C GLY A 104 -0.99 2.27 8.72
N HIS A 105 -1.99 2.27 7.82
CA HIS A 105 -2.87 3.41 7.59
C HIS A 105 -4.33 3.02 7.36
N ALA A 106 -5.24 3.85 7.87
CA ALA A 106 -6.53 4.04 7.23
C ALA A 106 -6.43 5.25 6.28
N PHE A 107 -7.10 5.18 5.14
CA PHE A 107 -7.08 6.19 4.09
C PHE A 107 -8.47 6.71 3.76
N ASP A 108 -8.53 7.95 3.27
CA ASP A 108 -9.74 8.57 2.77
C ASP A 108 -9.94 8.22 1.30
N ILE A 109 -11.14 7.74 0.96
CA ILE A 109 -11.51 7.44 -0.43
C ILE A 109 -12.02 8.71 -1.08
N VAL A 110 -11.10 9.47 -1.64
CA VAL A 110 -11.37 10.72 -2.35
C VAL A 110 -12.22 10.48 -3.59
N GLN A 111 -12.03 9.36 -4.28
CA GLN A 111 -12.84 8.99 -5.43
C GLN A 111 -12.96 7.48 -5.56
N SER A 112 -14.20 6.97 -5.66
CA SER A 112 -14.49 5.58 -6.03
C SER A 112 -14.73 5.47 -7.54
N ALA A 113 -14.70 4.24 -8.09
CA ALA A 113 -14.75 3.98 -9.54
C ALA A 113 -15.90 4.65 -10.32
N ALA A 114 -17.05 4.86 -9.70
CA ALA A 114 -18.22 5.51 -10.31
C ALA A 114 -18.64 6.81 -9.60
N GLY A 115 -17.82 7.29 -8.66
CA GLY A 115 -18.16 8.40 -7.76
C GLY A 115 -17.57 9.75 -8.18
N PRO A 116 -18.22 10.87 -7.81
CA PRO A 116 -17.57 12.17 -7.86
C PRO A 116 -16.42 12.24 -6.85
N VAL A 117 -15.49 13.16 -7.09
CA VAL A 117 -14.43 13.48 -6.14
C VAL A 117 -15.02 14.11 -4.88
N ASN A 118 -14.59 13.65 -3.70
CA ASN A 118 -14.99 14.15 -2.40
C ASN A 118 -13.77 14.36 -1.47
N TYR A 119 -13.35 15.61 -1.32
CA TYR A 119 -12.33 16.01 -0.34
C TYR A 119 -12.91 16.47 1.01
N VAL A 120 -14.24 16.67 1.08
CA VAL A 120 -14.90 17.34 2.20
C VAL A 120 -15.23 16.36 3.31
N ASN A 121 -15.77 15.19 2.97
CA ASN A 121 -16.17 14.15 3.93
C ASN A 121 -16.11 12.73 3.37
N PRO A 122 -15.01 12.34 2.68
CA PRO A 122 -14.89 10.98 2.14
C PRO A 122 -14.98 9.92 3.24
N PRO A 123 -15.45 8.71 2.93
CA PRO A 123 -15.34 7.57 3.83
C PRO A 123 -13.86 7.22 4.06
N ARG A 124 -13.54 6.78 5.29
CA ARG A 124 -12.20 6.36 5.69
C ARG A 124 -12.18 4.88 6.08
N ARG A 125 -11.23 4.12 5.52
CA ARG A 125 -11.05 2.68 5.77
C ARG A 125 -9.65 2.22 5.36
N ASP A 126 -9.36 0.94 5.48
CA ASP A 126 -8.06 0.31 5.21
C ASP A 126 -8.06 -0.64 3.99
N VAL A 127 -9.24 -0.97 3.44
CA VAL A 127 -9.41 -1.81 2.25
C VAL A 127 -10.42 -1.17 1.30
N ILE A 128 -10.09 -1.07 0.00
CA ILE A 128 -11.00 -0.57 -1.04
C ILE A 128 -11.01 -1.48 -2.27
N GLY A 129 -12.20 -1.78 -2.78
CA GLY A 129 -12.37 -2.47 -4.06
C GLY A 129 -12.01 -1.55 -5.23
N VAL A 130 -11.01 -1.94 -6.01
CA VAL A 130 -10.65 -1.28 -7.27
C VAL A 130 -11.39 -1.96 -8.41
N GLU A 131 -12.23 -1.19 -9.09
CA GLU A 131 -13.01 -1.60 -10.25
C GLU A 131 -12.51 -0.87 -11.50
N ALA A 132 -13.12 -1.10 -12.67
CA ALA A 132 -12.65 -0.59 -13.95
C ALA A 132 -12.46 0.94 -14.00
N GLY A 133 -13.19 1.71 -13.20
CA GLY A 133 -13.05 3.16 -13.08
C GLY A 133 -11.87 3.64 -12.21
N GLY A 134 -11.14 2.72 -11.58
CA GLY A 134 -10.06 3.02 -10.64
C GLY A 134 -10.55 3.62 -9.33
N VAL A 135 -9.62 3.96 -8.45
CA VAL A 135 -9.89 4.66 -7.19
C VAL A 135 -8.80 5.69 -6.92
N VAL A 136 -9.15 6.73 -6.18
CA VAL A 136 -8.21 7.70 -5.64
C VAL A 136 -8.35 7.72 -4.12
N ILE A 137 -7.25 7.46 -3.42
CA ILE A 137 -7.20 7.48 -1.96
C ILE A 137 -6.13 8.44 -1.46
N ARG A 138 -6.33 8.99 -0.26
CA ARG A 138 -5.33 9.83 0.41
C ARG A 138 -5.06 9.38 1.83
N PHE A 139 -3.81 9.49 2.24
CA PHE A 139 -3.36 9.33 3.62
C PHE A 139 -2.21 10.33 3.89
N ARG A 140 -1.83 10.44 5.16
CA ARG A 140 -0.65 11.20 5.57
C ARG A 140 0.45 10.20 5.91
N ALA A 141 1.66 10.43 5.44
CA ALA A 141 2.83 9.63 5.79
C ALA A 141 3.34 9.95 7.22
N ASP A 142 2.53 9.74 8.25
CA ASP A 142 2.82 10.05 9.67
C ASP A 142 3.18 8.83 10.55
N ASN A 143 3.46 7.69 9.92
CA ASN A 143 3.81 6.42 10.56
C ASN A 143 5.07 5.82 9.90
N PRO A 144 6.29 6.17 10.35
CA PRO A 144 7.53 5.61 9.81
C PRO A 144 7.53 4.08 9.79
N GLY A 145 8.01 3.48 8.71
CA GLY A 145 8.07 2.02 8.55
C GLY A 145 7.84 1.53 7.12
N PRO A 146 8.12 0.25 6.83
CA PRO A 146 7.79 -0.38 5.56
C PRO A 146 6.36 -0.92 5.57
N TRP A 147 5.46 -0.29 4.82
CA TRP A 147 4.04 -0.66 4.75
C TRP A 147 3.68 -1.26 3.42
N PHE A 148 3.01 -2.41 3.46
CA PHE A 148 2.60 -3.12 2.27
C PHE A 148 1.30 -2.56 1.70
N LEU A 149 1.25 -2.39 0.38
CA LEU A 149 0.00 -2.14 -0.36
C LEU A 149 -0.19 -3.27 -1.35
N HIS A 150 -1.26 -4.04 -1.20
CA HIS A 150 -1.48 -5.20 -2.05
C HIS A 150 -2.95 -5.53 -2.24
N CYS A 151 -3.24 -6.33 -3.27
CA CYS A 151 -4.54 -6.95 -3.38
C CYS A 151 -4.71 -7.99 -2.26
N HIS A 152 -5.82 -7.92 -1.53
CA HIS A 152 -6.16 -8.82 -0.43
C HIS A 152 -6.83 -10.12 -0.90
N ILE A 153 -6.82 -10.38 -2.21
CA ILE A 153 -7.05 -11.71 -2.74
C ILE A 153 -5.70 -12.42 -2.71
N ASP A 154 -5.57 -13.38 -1.80
CA ASP A 154 -4.27 -13.94 -1.40
C ASP A 154 -3.48 -14.55 -2.56
N TRP A 155 -4.17 -15.26 -3.47
CA TRP A 155 -3.53 -15.80 -4.67
C TRP A 155 -3.17 -14.74 -5.72
N HIS A 156 -3.72 -13.52 -5.66
CA HIS A 156 -3.22 -12.39 -6.47
C HIS A 156 -1.98 -11.76 -5.83
N LEU A 157 -1.97 -11.64 -4.49
CA LEU A 157 -0.77 -11.21 -3.76
C LEU A 157 0.41 -12.14 -4.05
N GLU A 158 0.22 -13.45 -3.87
CA GLU A 158 1.25 -14.47 -4.14
C GLU A 158 1.75 -14.42 -5.59
N ALA A 159 0.86 -14.06 -6.52
CA ALA A 159 1.20 -13.91 -7.93
C ALA A 159 1.77 -12.52 -8.28
N GLY A 160 2.10 -11.66 -7.30
CA GLY A 160 2.89 -10.44 -7.48
C GLY A 160 2.12 -9.11 -7.42
N LEU A 161 0.82 -9.10 -7.07
CA LEU A 161 -0.01 -7.89 -7.07
C LEU A 161 0.20 -7.01 -5.81
N ALA A 162 1.41 -6.48 -5.65
CA ALA A 162 1.80 -5.69 -4.48
C ALA A 162 2.89 -4.64 -4.76
N VAL A 163 2.99 -3.66 -3.85
CA VAL A 163 4.09 -2.70 -3.73
C VAL A 163 4.42 -2.48 -2.25
N VAL A 164 5.59 -1.93 -1.95
CA VAL A 164 5.99 -1.55 -0.58
C VAL A 164 6.18 -0.04 -0.50
N PHE A 165 5.67 0.59 0.55
CA PHE A 165 5.99 1.97 0.91
C PHE A 165 7.01 1.97 2.04
N ALA A 166 8.25 2.34 1.78
CA ALA A 166 9.22 2.67 2.81
C ALA A 166 8.97 4.12 3.26
N GLU A 167 8.14 4.26 4.29
CA GLU A 167 7.71 5.54 4.82
C GLU A 167 8.74 6.08 5.81
N ALA A 168 9.23 7.29 5.54
CA ALA A 168 10.17 8.01 6.39
C ALA A 168 11.33 7.10 6.89
N PRO A 169 12.10 6.45 5.99
CA PRO A 169 13.05 5.40 6.39
C PRO A 169 14.21 5.92 7.26
N ALA A 170 14.53 7.21 7.20
CA ALA A 170 15.49 7.81 8.13
C ALA A 170 14.92 7.92 9.54
N GLU A 171 13.65 8.33 9.66
CA GLU A 171 12.91 8.42 10.90
C GLU A 171 12.58 7.04 11.48
N GLU A 172 12.38 6.03 10.64
CA GLU A 172 12.23 4.65 11.10
C GLU A 172 13.50 4.13 11.79
N ARG A 173 14.68 4.59 11.39
CA ARG A 173 15.94 4.13 11.99
C ARG A 173 16.22 4.73 13.37
N GLU A 174 15.89 6.01 13.55
CA GLU A 174 16.39 6.80 14.69
C GLU A 174 15.32 7.71 15.34
N GLY A 175 14.11 7.74 14.79
CA GLY A 175 13.03 8.64 15.20
C GLY A 175 12.20 8.12 16.38
N PRO A 176 11.41 8.99 17.01
CA PRO A 176 10.59 8.63 18.18
C PRO A 176 9.37 7.75 17.85
N GLN A 177 9.04 7.59 16.56
CA GLN A 177 7.95 6.75 16.07
C GLN A 177 8.46 5.47 15.39
N SER A 178 9.76 5.17 15.49
CA SER A 178 10.34 3.95 14.90
C SER A 178 9.71 2.68 15.46
N GLU A 179 9.60 1.64 14.65
CA GLU A 179 9.17 0.34 15.14
C GLU A 179 10.18 -0.24 16.15
N ILE A 180 9.65 -0.84 17.23
CA ILE A 180 10.48 -1.41 18.27
C ILE A 180 10.95 -2.80 17.84
N VAL A 181 12.20 -2.88 17.37
CA VAL A 181 12.83 -4.15 17.02
C VAL A 181 13.43 -4.82 18.25
N THR A 182 12.81 -5.92 18.66
CA THR A 182 13.28 -6.76 19.76
C THR A 182 14.37 -7.74 19.32
N PRO A 183 15.23 -8.22 20.23
CA PRO A 183 16.18 -9.30 19.91
C PRO A 183 15.49 -10.54 19.32
N GLN A 184 14.30 -10.90 19.82
CA GLN A 184 13.54 -12.05 19.32
C GLN A 184 13.12 -11.88 17.86
N TRP A 185 12.84 -10.65 17.43
CA TRP A 185 12.55 -10.37 16.03
C TRP A 185 13.81 -10.49 15.16
N LEU A 186 14.95 -10.02 15.65
CA LEU A 186 16.24 -10.16 14.97
C LEU A 186 16.69 -11.62 14.81
N ASP A 187 16.25 -12.50 15.71
CA ASP A 187 16.54 -13.94 15.66
C ASP A 187 15.71 -14.69 14.59
N LEU A 188 14.65 -14.08 14.03
CA LEU A 188 13.75 -14.74 13.08
C LEU A 188 14.44 -15.08 11.75
N CYS A 189 15.14 -14.14 11.13
CA CYS A 189 15.82 -14.41 9.85
C CYS A 189 16.90 -15.49 9.97
N PRO A 190 17.82 -15.46 10.95
CA PRO A 190 18.76 -16.56 11.17
C PRO A 190 18.09 -17.91 11.40
N ALA A 191 16.98 -17.93 12.17
CA ALA A 191 16.24 -19.15 12.42
C ALA A 191 15.58 -19.71 11.15
N TYR A 192 14.93 -18.87 10.35
CA TYR A 192 14.30 -19.26 9.08
C TYR A 192 15.33 -19.82 8.10
N TYR A 193 16.46 -19.13 7.91
CA TYR A 193 17.50 -19.55 6.97
C TYR A 193 18.32 -20.77 7.43
N ALA A 194 18.16 -21.20 8.68
CA ALA A 194 18.73 -22.44 9.17
C ALA A 194 17.85 -23.67 8.88
N LEU A 195 16.60 -23.47 8.44
CA LEU A 195 15.67 -24.56 8.11
C LEU A 195 16.05 -25.25 6.79
N PRO A 196 15.85 -26.57 6.67
CA PRO A 196 15.83 -27.26 5.39
C PRO A 196 14.85 -26.60 4.40
N GLU A 197 15.15 -26.64 3.10
CA GLU A 197 14.32 -26.00 2.06
C GLU A 197 12.88 -26.53 2.02
N ASP A 198 12.65 -27.79 2.40
CA ASP A 198 11.32 -28.40 2.49
C ASP A 198 10.55 -28.06 3.78
N GLU A 199 11.20 -27.34 4.71
CA GLU A 199 10.61 -26.83 5.95
C GLU A 199 10.50 -25.29 6.00
N GLN A 200 10.92 -24.61 4.93
CA GLN A 200 10.77 -23.16 4.73
C GLN A 200 9.39 -22.78 4.19
#